data_AF-A0A8J2FWS5-F1
#
_entry.id   AF-A0A8J2FWS5-F1
#
_cell.length_a   1.000
_cell.length_b   1.000
_cell.length_c   1.000
_cell.angle_alpha   90.00
_cell.angle_beta   90.00
_cell.angle_gamma   90.00
#
_symmetry.space_group_name_H-M   'P 1'
#
loop_
_entity.id
_entity.type
_entity.pdbx_description
1 polymer ?
#
loop_
_entity_poly.entity_id
_entity_poly.type
_entity_poly.pdbx_seq_one_letter_code
_entity_poly.pdbx_strand_id
1 'polypeptide(L)'
;MKVLWVERLTDEATWWRHVQQRRARSGIWKVIHALASLRLALALLVVLAVACAVATLVEDRMDGAVARALIYRSPWFRGWLILLCVNLFCVTLTRWPWRARHIGFVLTHYGIILLLAGAWIGSEMGFEGFVTLRKNGAGVDRVWLKERVLRIAAPSGTLYETAFPVDVWRPSHARPKVVPLPEGREKLTLDDYLEAAILQPRLLPSNDPKGAPGMELRLQSQMAGQLSLLLYQGDPKFQSQSLGGIAEIVWGNPEEEVGKKVLHESWMVFASEAPVTYPHDRFYSGCRVRLKIEANGDNPEVEVESATGVRSSWPVSLLREKPQLFPAGRVLVELLGYWPRFAMEKGRPQNLAGGPLHPAALVRLSWLQQGQERPLRPTLYLWPTTNASVQYEVIRSSGERCRGEIQPGATCPLGWADWSLTLVRLYPHAVVEESVERAPAPTRLGQTFEAIHARVFAKTGPATWEGWLLPGQPVQVASSPGHNYTIQWQFRHRELPFRVRLLDFEVPREEGGEIPSDFVSTLQFEDPQGHQVVGKAKMNHPATFPGGWWRSVLGRNYKFSQSGWNPQDLNESVLQVLFDPGWPLKWLGSLGICLGIALMFYWKPRGRREGHNTADPKGNQLPVGVAKASNCGGKT
;
A
#
# COMPACT_ATOMS: atom_id res chain seq x y z
N MET A 1 -20.98 -46.18 -58.51
CA MET A 1 -20.58 -45.52 -57.24
C MET A 1 -19.19 -45.94 -56.71
N LYS A 2 -18.72 -47.20 -56.87
CA LYS A 2 -17.36 -47.61 -56.43
C LYS A 2 -16.21 -47.06 -57.30
N VAL A 3 -16.41 -46.86 -58.61
CA VAL A 3 -15.35 -46.40 -59.54
C VAL A 3 -14.94 -44.94 -59.30
N LEU A 4 -15.92 -44.03 -59.10
CA LEU A 4 -15.69 -42.62 -58.77
C LEU A 4 -14.95 -42.39 -57.43
N TRP A 5 -15.01 -43.36 -56.51
CA TRP A 5 -14.29 -43.31 -55.24
C TRP A 5 -12.81 -43.67 -55.40
N VAL A 6 -12.47 -44.57 -56.33
CA VAL A 6 -11.09 -45.02 -56.55
C VAL A 6 -10.29 -43.96 -57.31
N GLU A 7 -10.88 -43.34 -58.34
CA GLU A 7 -10.23 -42.24 -59.10
C GLU A 7 -9.93 -41.01 -58.23
N ARG A 8 -10.86 -40.63 -57.33
CA ARG A 8 -10.66 -39.51 -56.40
C ARG A 8 -9.54 -39.79 -55.37
N LEU A 9 -9.38 -41.03 -54.94
CA LEU A 9 -8.30 -41.44 -54.02
C LEU A 9 -6.92 -41.47 -54.69
N THR A 10 -6.85 -41.82 -55.98
CA THR A 10 -5.60 -41.82 -56.74
C THR A 10 -5.09 -40.40 -57.02
N ASP A 11 -5.99 -39.44 -57.29
CA ASP A 11 -5.64 -38.03 -57.50
C ASP A 11 -5.16 -37.33 -56.21
N GLU A 12 -5.75 -37.65 -55.06
CA GLU A 12 -5.22 -37.15 -53.78
C GLU A 12 -3.82 -37.70 -53.49
N ALA A 13 -3.59 -38.99 -53.75
CA ALA A 13 -2.30 -39.63 -53.45
C ALA A 13 -1.16 -39.09 -54.31
N THR A 14 -1.40 -38.82 -55.60
CA THR A 14 -0.42 -38.21 -56.51
C THR A 14 -0.16 -36.74 -56.15
N TRP A 15 -1.22 -35.98 -55.83
CA TRP A 15 -1.09 -34.59 -55.37
C TRP A 15 -0.22 -34.47 -54.10
N TRP A 16 -0.43 -35.34 -53.11
CA TRP A 16 0.38 -35.35 -51.89
C TRP A 16 1.86 -35.70 -52.14
N ARG A 17 2.16 -36.60 -53.09
CA ARG A 17 3.55 -36.90 -53.49
C ARG A 17 4.24 -35.69 -54.11
N HIS A 18 3.55 -34.95 -54.98
CA HIS A 18 4.08 -33.72 -55.57
C HIS A 18 4.31 -32.63 -54.52
N VAL A 19 3.40 -32.48 -53.54
CA VAL A 19 3.59 -31.57 -52.41
C VAL A 19 4.83 -31.95 -51.59
N GLN A 20 5.02 -33.24 -51.27
CA GLN A 20 6.20 -33.70 -50.53
C GLN A 20 7.51 -33.47 -51.28
N GLN A 21 7.55 -33.72 -52.59
CA GLN A 21 8.73 -33.44 -53.42
C GLN A 21 9.06 -31.94 -53.47
N ARG A 22 8.05 -31.07 -53.57
CA ARG A 22 8.24 -29.61 -53.53
C ARG A 22 8.77 -29.13 -52.17
N ARG A 23 8.29 -29.71 -51.08
CA ARG A 23 8.82 -29.43 -49.73
C ARG A 23 10.27 -29.84 -49.59
N ALA A 24 10.63 -31.05 -50.05
CA ALA A 24 12.00 -31.55 -49.98
C ALA A 24 13.01 -30.69 -50.78
N ARG A 25 12.58 -30.06 -51.87
CA ARG A 25 13.42 -29.21 -52.73
C ARG A 25 13.43 -27.72 -52.33
N SER A 26 12.54 -27.30 -51.42
CA SER A 26 12.40 -25.88 -51.03
C SER A 26 13.37 -25.49 -49.91
N GLY A 27 14.12 -24.40 -50.10
CA GLY A 27 14.97 -23.81 -49.06
C GLY A 27 14.18 -23.36 -47.82
N ILE A 28 12.97 -22.84 -48.01
CA ILE A 28 12.08 -22.39 -46.93
C ILE A 28 11.71 -23.56 -46.02
N TRP A 29 11.40 -24.73 -46.58
CA TRP A 29 11.08 -25.91 -45.80
C TRP A 29 12.27 -26.47 -45.03
N LYS A 30 13.49 -26.35 -45.57
CA LYS A 30 14.72 -26.68 -44.82
C LYS A 30 14.87 -25.79 -43.58
N VAL A 31 14.61 -24.49 -43.72
CA VAL A 31 14.63 -23.54 -42.59
C VAL A 31 13.54 -23.88 -41.57
N ILE A 32 12.30 -24.15 -42.01
CA ILE A 32 11.21 -24.55 -41.11
C ILE A 32 11.59 -25.82 -40.32
N HIS A 33 12.17 -26.83 -40.97
CA HIS A 33 12.59 -28.05 -40.27
C HIS A 33 13.74 -27.81 -39.30
N ALA A 34 14.69 -26.93 -39.62
CA ALA A 34 15.75 -26.54 -38.70
C ALA A 34 15.19 -25.82 -37.47
N LEU A 35 14.27 -24.87 -37.67
CA LEU A 35 13.58 -24.15 -36.59
C LEU A 35 12.61 -25.03 -35.80
N ALA A 36 12.09 -26.11 -36.39
CA ALA A 36 11.21 -27.09 -35.73
C ALA A 36 11.97 -28.19 -34.98
N SER A 37 13.31 -28.08 -34.84
CA SER A 37 14.13 -29.12 -34.22
C SER A 37 13.85 -29.27 -32.72
N LEU A 38 13.72 -30.52 -32.26
CA LEU A 38 13.61 -30.85 -30.84
C LEU A 38 14.86 -30.44 -30.05
N ARG A 39 16.06 -30.52 -30.67
CA ARG A 39 17.31 -30.10 -30.04
C ARG A 39 17.31 -28.60 -29.76
N LEU A 40 16.81 -27.81 -30.70
CA LEU A 40 16.63 -26.37 -30.53
C LEU A 40 15.62 -26.08 -29.41
N ALA A 41 14.47 -26.75 -29.43
CA ALA A 41 13.44 -26.59 -28.39
C ALA A 41 14.00 -26.87 -26.98
N LEU A 42 14.75 -27.97 -26.80
CA LEU A 42 15.35 -28.31 -25.52
C LEU A 42 16.38 -27.25 -25.08
N ALA A 43 17.24 -26.79 -26.00
CA ALA A 43 18.20 -25.73 -25.70
C ALA A 43 17.52 -24.43 -25.27
N LEU A 44 16.47 -24.00 -25.99
CA LEU A 44 15.65 -22.84 -25.65
C LEU A 44 15.05 -22.96 -24.24
N LEU A 45 14.43 -24.10 -23.93
CA LEU A 45 13.79 -24.33 -22.63
C LEU A 45 14.80 -24.36 -21.49
N VAL A 46 15.97 -24.99 -21.68
CA VAL A 46 17.03 -25.03 -20.65
C VAL A 46 17.57 -23.62 -20.39
N VAL A 47 17.87 -22.85 -21.44
CA VAL A 47 18.39 -21.48 -21.30
C VAL A 47 17.36 -20.58 -20.59
N LEU A 48 16.08 -20.66 -20.98
CA LEU A 48 15.00 -19.91 -20.34
C LEU A 48 14.80 -20.35 -18.88
N ALA A 49 14.87 -21.66 -18.57
CA ALA A 49 14.75 -22.16 -17.21
C ALA A 49 15.91 -21.67 -16.31
N VAL A 50 17.14 -21.72 -16.82
CA VAL A 50 18.31 -21.16 -16.11
C VAL A 50 18.16 -19.65 -15.91
N ALA A 51 17.71 -18.92 -16.93
CA ALA A 51 17.44 -17.49 -16.83
C ALA A 51 16.40 -17.16 -15.74
N CYS A 52 15.30 -17.92 -15.69
CA CYS A 52 14.29 -17.76 -14.64
C CYS A 52 14.85 -18.11 -13.25
N ALA A 53 15.63 -19.18 -13.12
CA ALA A 53 16.25 -19.55 -11.85
C ALA A 53 17.23 -18.46 -11.35
N VAL A 54 18.05 -17.90 -12.25
CA VAL A 54 18.91 -16.76 -11.93
C VAL A 54 18.08 -15.54 -11.56
N ALA A 55 16.98 -15.27 -12.26
CA ALA A 55 16.09 -14.16 -11.93
C ALA A 55 15.49 -14.28 -10.53
N THR A 56 15.07 -15.48 -10.13
CA THR A 56 14.58 -15.74 -8.77
C THR A 56 15.68 -15.51 -7.72
N LEU A 57 16.93 -15.91 -8.00
CA LEU A 57 18.06 -15.64 -7.09
C LEU A 57 18.39 -14.14 -7.00
N VAL A 58 18.27 -13.39 -8.10
CA VAL A 58 18.46 -11.94 -8.12
C VAL A 58 17.35 -11.25 -7.34
N GLU A 59 16.10 -11.71 -7.47
CA GLU A 59 14.95 -11.19 -6.73
C GLU A 59 15.09 -11.41 -5.22
N ASP A 60 15.57 -12.58 -4.80
CA ASP A 60 15.82 -12.90 -3.38
C ASP A 60 16.97 -12.08 -2.77
N ARG A 61 18.05 -11.83 -3.52
CA ARG A 61 19.25 -11.16 -3.00
C ARG A 61 19.25 -9.64 -3.12
N MET A 62 18.53 -9.09 -4.10
CA MET A 62 18.56 -7.66 -4.41
C MET A 62 17.16 -7.09 -4.30
N ASP A 63 16.36 -7.24 -5.36
CA ASP A 63 14.96 -6.81 -5.44
C ASP A 63 14.33 -7.40 -6.72
N GLY A 64 13.02 -7.65 -6.68
CA GLY A 64 12.25 -8.02 -7.87
C GLY A 64 12.30 -6.96 -8.98
N ALA A 65 12.46 -5.68 -8.66
CA ALA A 65 12.65 -4.62 -9.65
C ALA A 65 13.94 -4.80 -10.47
N VAL A 66 15.04 -5.20 -9.80
CA VAL A 66 16.32 -5.50 -10.45
C VAL A 66 16.19 -6.70 -11.38
N ALA A 67 15.58 -7.79 -10.91
CA ALA A 67 15.37 -9.00 -11.71
C ALA A 67 14.54 -8.72 -12.98
N ARG A 68 13.47 -7.91 -12.84
CA ARG A 68 12.65 -7.45 -13.97
C ARG A 68 13.46 -6.65 -14.99
N ALA A 69 14.28 -5.71 -14.54
CA ALA A 69 15.07 -4.85 -15.42
C ALA A 69 16.19 -5.61 -16.14
N LEU A 70 16.96 -6.44 -15.43
CA LEU A 70 18.15 -7.10 -15.98
C LEU A 70 17.83 -8.34 -16.82
N ILE A 71 16.77 -9.07 -16.49
CA ILE A 71 16.46 -10.37 -17.11
C ILE A 71 15.16 -10.28 -17.90
N TYR A 72 14.01 -10.11 -17.23
CA TYR A 72 12.71 -10.27 -17.89
C TYR A 72 12.41 -9.22 -18.98
N ARG A 73 12.83 -7.96 -18.78
CA ARG A 73 12.66 -6.88 -19.77
C ARG A 73 13.87 -6.72 -20.71
N SER A 74 14.89 -7.56 -20.58
CA SER A 74 16.08 -7.46 -21.42
C SER A 74 15.82 -7.86 -22.88
N PRO A 75 16.50 -7.25 -23.88
CA PRO A 75 16.36 -7.63 -25.28
C PRO A 75 16.74 -9.07 -25.57
N TRP A 76 17.73 -9.62 -24.86
CA TRP A 76 18.18 -11.00 -25.07
C TRP A 76 17.08 -11.99 -24.64
N PHE A 77 16.52 -11.84 -23.43
CA PHE A 77 15.49 -12.75 -22.92
C PHE A 77 14.24 -12.72 -23.80
N ARG A 78 13.84 -11.50 -24.23
CA ARG A 78 12.80 -11.29 -25.23
C ARG A 78 13.09 -12.01 -26.55
N GLY A 79 14.32 -11.92 -27.05
CA GLY A 79 14.76 -12.65 -28.24
C GLY A 79 14.63 -14.17 -28.10
N TRP A 80 14.98 -14.73 -26.93
CA TRP A 80 14.80 -16.16 -26.64
C TRP A 80 13.32 -16.57 -26.58
N LEU A 81 12.44 -15.75 -25.99
CA LEU A 81 11.00 -15.99 -26.00
C LEU A 81 10.41 -15.94 -27.42
N ILE A 82 10.84 -14.98 -28.24
CA ILE A 82 10.43 -14.89 -29.65
C ILE A 82 10.89 -16.14 -30.40
N LEU A 83 12.14 -16.56 -30.21
CA LEU A 83 12.67 -17.75 -30.86
C LEU A 83 11.94 -19.03 -30.41
N LEU A 84 11.52 -19.11 -29.15
CA LEU A 84 10.63 -20.17 -28.66
C LEU A 84 9.27 -20.14 -29.38
N CYS A 85 8.63 -18.99 -29.53
CA CYS A 85 7.39 -18.87 -30.29
C CYS A 85 7.55 -19.33 -31.75
N VAL A 86 8.64 -18.91 -32.41
CA VAL A 86 8.96 -19.33 -33.79
C VAL A 86 9.19 -20.84 -33.86
N ASN A 87 9.93 -21.42 -32.91
CA ASN A 87 10.15 -22.85 -32.81
C ASN A 87 8.82 -23.61 -32.69
N LEU A 88 7.96 -23.24 -31.74
CA LEU A 88 6.65 -23.86 -31.53
C LEU A 88 5.76 -23.76 -32.78
N PHE A 89 5.77 -22.61 -33.46
CA PHE A 89 5.03 -22.41 -34.70
C PHE A 89 5.57 -23.28 -35.85
N CYS A 90 6.88 -23.35 -36.05
CA CYS A 90 7.48 -24.23 -37.06
C CYS A 90 7.17 -25.70 -36.76
N VAL A 91 7.22 -26.11 -35.49
CA VAL A 91 6.86 -27.47 -35.05
C VAL A 91 5.42 -27.82 -35.46
N THR A 92 4.44 -26.93 -35.29
CA THR A 92 3.06 -27.22 -35.71
C THR A 92 2.92 -27.28 -37.24
N LEU A 93 3.66 -26.44 -37.99
CA LEU A 93 3.66 -26.44 -39.45
C LEU A 93 4.24 -27.73 -40.06
N THR A 94 5.26 -28.33 -39.45
CA THR A 94 5.84 -29.60 -39.96
C THR A 94 4.84 -30.76 -39.96
N ARG A 95 3.77 -30.67 -39.16
CA ARG A 95 2.69 -31.68 -39.10
C ARG A 95 1.53 -31.38 -40.04
N TRP A 96 1.64 -30.39 -40.90
CA TRP A 96 0.61 -30.06 -41.90
C TRP A 96 0.59 -31.12 -43.03
N PRO A 97 -0.59 -31.64 -43.43
CA PRO A 97 -1.95 -31.24 -43.01
C PRO A 97 -2.36 -31.82 -41.65
N TRP A 98 -3.04 -31.00 -40.85
CA TRP A 98 -3.53 -31.44 -39.55
C TRP A 98 -4.70 -32.42 -39.70
N ARG A 99 -4.67 -33.51 -38.94
CA ARG A 99 -5.74 -34.50 -38.84
C ARG A 99 -6.38 -34.37 -37.46
N ALA A 100 -7.58 -34.94 -37.26
CA ALA A 100 -8.29 -34.88 -35.97
C ALA A 100 -7.41 -35.29 -34.76
N ARG A 101 -6.56 -36.31 -34.94
CA ARG A 101 -5.60 -36.77 -33.91
C ARG A 101 -4.51 -35.74 -33.53
N HIS A 102 -4.28 -34.71 -34.35
CA HIS A 102 -3.29 -33.67 -34.10
C HIS A 102 -3.91 -32.42 -33.43
N ILE A 103 -5.23 -32.35 -33.28
CA ILE A 103 -5.91 -31.15 -32.75
C ILE A 103 -5.39 -30.78 -31.37
N GLY A 104 -5.29 -31.74 -30.45
CA GLY A 104 -4.78 -31.48 -29.11
C GLY A 104 -3.36 -30.92 -29.12
N PHE A 105 -2.47 -31.52 -29.91
CA PHE A 105 -1.10 -31.05 -30.10
C PHE A 105 -1.04 -29.60 -30.64
N VAL A 106 -1.79 -29.33 -31.72
CA VAL A 106 -1.83 -27.99 -32.35
C VAL A 106 -2.38 -26.96 -31.37
N LEU A 107 -3.46 -27.28 -30.67
CA LEU A 107 -4.11 -26.39 -29.72
C LEU A 107 -3.21 -26.05 -28.53
N THR A 108 -2.45 -27.01 -27.99
CA THR A 108 -1.49 -26.73 -26.92
C THR A 108 -0.39 -25.77 -27.38
N HIS A 109 0.19 -25.97 -28.57
CA HIS A 109 1.28 -25.13 -29.05
C HIS A 109 0.82 -23.71 -29.40
N TYR A 110 -0.31 -23.57 -30.11
CA TYR A 110 -0.90 -22.25 -30.35
C TYR A 110 -1.39 -21.59 -29.06
N GLY A 111 -1.85 -22.38 -28.08
CA GLY A 111 -2.19 -21.89 -26.75
C GLY A 111 -1.00 -21.22 -26.04
N ILE A 112 0.18 -21.87 -26.07
CA ILE A 112 1.42 -21.29 -25.54
C ILE A 112 1.80 -20.01 -26.30
N ILE A 113 1.75 -20.02 -27.63
CA ILE A 113 2.08 -18.84 -28.45
C ILE A 113 1.13 -17.67 -28.13
N LEU A 114 -0.18 -17.92 -28.02
CA LEU A 114 -1.17 -16.90 -27.64
C LEU A 114 -0.92 -16.36 -26.23
N LEU A 115 -0.61 -17.23 -25.27
CA LEU A 115 -0.29 -16.83 -23.90
C LEU A 115 0.94 -15.91 -23.86
N LEU A 116 2.01 -16.28 -24.56
CA LEU A 116 3.23 -15.48 -24.64
C LEU A 116 3.01 -14.15 -25.37
N ALA A 117 2.25 -14.15 -26.46
CA ALA A 117 1.88 -12.92 -27.16
C ALA A 117 1.03 -11.99 -26.28
N GLY A 118 0.08 -12.54 -25.51
CA GLY A 118 -0.70 -11.80 -24.53
C GLY A 118 0.15 -11.23 -23.41
N ALA A 119 1.11 -12.00 -22.88
CA ALA A 119 2.08 -11.52 -21.91
C ALA A 119 2.91 -10.34 -22.45
N TRP A 120 3.38 -10.44 -23.69
CA TRP A 120 4.12 -9.35 -24.35
C TRP A 120 3.27 -8.09 -24.48
N ILE A 121 2.06 -8.19 -25.06
CA ILE A 121 1.15 -7.05 -25.25
C ILE A 121 0.81 -6.39 -23.92
N GLY A 122 0.48 -7.18 -22.90
CA GLY A 122 0.21 -6.65 -21.57
C GLY A 122 1.41 -5.94 -20.94
N SER A 123 2.63 -6.41 -21.21
CA SER A 123 3.85 -5.81 -20.65
C SER A 123 4.25 -4.48 -21.30
N GLU A 124 3.91 -4.27 -22.58
CA GLU A 124 4.29 -3.08 -23.36
C GLU A 124 3.16 -2.02 -23.38
N MET A 125 1.90 -2.45 -23.43
CA MET A 125 0.75 -1.56 -23.56
C MET A 125 -0.08 -1.44 -22.28
N GLY A 126 0.03 -2.42 -21.37
CA GLY A 126 -0.67 -2.40 -20.09
C GLY A 126 0.09 -1.59 -19.04
N PHE A 127 -0.60 -1.28 -17.94
CA PHE A 127 0.02 -0.68 -16.77
C PHE A 127 -0.74 -1.05 -15.49
N GLU A 128 -0.03 -0.90 -14.38
CA GLU A 128 -0.57 -1.00 -13.03
C GLU A 128 -0.15 0.27 -12.28
N GLY A 129 -1.12 0.93 -11.64
CA GLY A 129 -0.88 2.13 -10.85
C GLY A 129 -1.81 2.25 -9.66
N PHE A 130 -1.68 3.33 -8.92
CA PHE A 130 -2.46 3.64 -7.74
C PHE A 130 -3.05 5.04 -7.83
N VAL A 131 -4.23 5.21 -7.27
CA VAL A 131 -4.86 6.51 -7.10
C VAL A 131 -5.41 6.62 -5.70
N THR A 132 -5.15 7.76 -5.07
CA THR A 132 -5.72 8.11 -3.77
C THR A 132 -6.84 9.10 -4.03
N LEU A 133 -8.05 8.74 -3.64
CA LEU A 133 -9.24 9.56 -3.84
C LEU A 133 -9.82 9.98 -2.49
N ARG A 134 -10.31 11.21 -2.44
CA ARG A 134 -11.01 11.76 -1.27
C ARG A 134 -12.50 11.87 -1.52
N LYS A 135 -13.29 11.57 -0.49
CA LYS A 135 -14.74 11.67 -0.48
C LYS A 135 -15.13 13.11 -0.76
N ASN A 136 -16.01 13.31 -1.75
CA ASN A 136 -16.39 14.64 -2.25
C ASN A 136 -15.22 15.48 -2.80
N GLY A 137 -14.06 14.87 -3.07
CA GLY A 137 -12.94 15.53 -3.73
C GLY A 137 -13.19 15.75 -5.23
N ALA A 138 -12.35 16.60 -5.84
CA ALA A 138 -12.37 16.81 -7.28
C ALA A 138 -12.05 15.50 -8.04
N GLY A 139 -12.58 15.39 -9.26
CA GLY A 139 -12.26 14.27 -10.15
C GLY A 139 -10.79 14.25 -10.54
N VAL A 140 -10.19 13.07 -10.48
CA VAL A 140 -8.79 12.82 -10.83
C VAL A 140 -8.75 12.10 -12.17
N ASP A 141 -7.84 12.51 -13.05
CA ASP A 141 -7.64 11.98 -14.40
C ASP A 141 -6.25 11.34 -14.56
N ARG A 142 -5.61 10.95 -13.46
CA ARG A 142 -4.26 10.41 -13.45
C ARG A 142 -4.06 9.36 -12.36
N VAL A 143 -3.14 8.46 -12.61
CA VAL A 143 -2.72 7.44 -11.64
C VAL A 143 -1.20 7.50 -11.45
N TRP A 144 -0.73 7.12 -10.27
CA TRP A 144 0.69 6.99 -9.96
C TRP A 144 1.16 5.58 -10.26
N LEU A 145 2.23 5.45 -11.05
CA LEU A 145 2.89 4.18 -11.32
C LEU A 145 3.96 3.92 -10.25
N LYS A 146 4.41 2.67 -10.14
CA LYS A 146 5.50 2.29 -9.23
C LYS A 146 6.86 2.89 -9.61
N GLU A 147 7.04 3.26 -10.88
CA GLU A 147 8.29 3.80 -11.41
C GLU A 147 8.61 5.18 -10.82
N ARG A 148 9.86 5.41 -10.42
CA ARG A 148 10.36 6.73 -9.98
C ARG A 148 10.92 7.54 -11.15
N VAL A 149 10.61 8.83 -11.17
CA VAL A 149 11.11 9.79 -12.17
C VAL A 149 11.63 11.03 -11.50
N LEU A 150 12.59 11.67 -12.17
CA LEU A 150 13.04 13.01 -11.85
C LEU A 150 12.45 13.98 -12.88
N ARG A 151 11.67 14.94 -12.41
CA ARG A 151 11.09 16.02 -13.20
C ARG A 151 11.88 17.29 -12.96
N ILE A 152 12.32 17.93 -14.04
CA ILE A 152 13.13 19.13 -14.01
C ILE A 152 12.42 20.18 -14.86
N ALA A 153 11.86 21.20 -14.23
CA ALA A 153 11.40 22.39 -14.95
C ALA A 153 12.62 23.29 -15.20
N ALA A 154 12.90 23.56 -16.48
CA ALA A 154 13.96 24.44 -16.92
C ALA A 154 13.55 25.92 -16.73
N PRO A 155 14.50 26.87 -16.83
CA PRO A 155 14.22 28.30 -16.73
C PRO A 155 13.19 28.80 -17.76
N SER A 156 13.10 28.17 -18.93
CA SER A 156 12.06 28.46 -19.93
C SER A 156 10.64 28.06 -19.52
N GLY A 157 10.50 27.28 -18.45
CA GLY A 157 9.25 26.62 -18.06
C GLY A 157 9.06 25.25 -18.71
N THR A 158 9.94 24.83 -19.64
CA THR A 158 9.87 23.51 -20.26
C THR A 158 10.15 22.42 -19.21
N LEU A 159 9.29 21.41 -19.17
CA LEU A 159 9.38 20.31 -18.24
C LEU A 159 10.07 19.11 -18.89
N TYR A 160 11.14 18.63 -18.26
CA TYR A 160 11.86 17.43 -18.66
C TYR A 160 11.63 16.32 -17.64
N GLU A 161 11.29 15.13 -18.11
CA GLU A 161 11.13 13.94 -17.27
C GLU A 161 12.20 12.92 -17.63
N THR A 162 12.95 12.45 -16.63
CA THR A 162 13.93 11.38 -16.79
C THR A 162 13.63 10.23 -15.84
N ALA A 163 13.71 9.00 -16.35
CA ALA A 163 13.51 7.80 -15.55
C ALA A 163 14.64 7.67 -14.52
N PHE A 164 14.28 7.52 -13.26
CA PHE A 164 15.23 7.35 -12.16
C PHE A 164 14.80 6.19 -11.25
N PRO A 165 14.90 4.94 -11.72
CA PRO A 165 14.44 3.77 -10.98
C PRO A 165 15.42 3.44 -9.85
N VAL A 166 15.22 4.04 -8.67
CA VAL A 166 16.03 3.81 -7.46
C VAL A 166 16.09 2.33 -7.08
N ASP A 167 15.04 1.57 -7.35
CA ASP A 167 14.97 0.14 -7.07
C ASP A 167 15.98 -0.68 -7.90
N VAL A 168 16.36 -0.18 -9.08
CA VAL A 168 17.34 -0.84 -9.96
C VAL A 168 18.74 -0.36 -9.67
N TRP A 169 18.89 0.91 -9.35
CA TRP A 169 20.17 1.55 -9.11
C TRP A 169 20.03 2.64 -8.04
N ARG A 170 20.72 2.47 -6.92
CA ARG A 170 20.71 3.41 -5.79
C ARG A 170 21.96 4.31 -5.85
N PRO A 171 21.83 5.64 -5.84
CA PRO A 171 22.98 6.54 -5.78
C PRO A 171 23.74 6.37 -4.47
N SER A 172 25.06 6.50 -4.53
CA SER A 172 25.96 6.50 -3.38
C SER A 172 27.19 7.32 -3.69
N HIS A 173 27.95 7.73 -2.66
CA HIS A 173 29.13 8.57 -2.87
C HIS A 173 30.17 7.91 -3.80
N ALA A 174 30.26 6.57 -3.78
CA ALA A 174 31.16 5.81 -4.66
C ALA A 174 30.64 5.69 -6.10
N ARG A 175 29.33 5.83 -6.31
CA ARG A 175 28.66 5.70 -7.61
C ARG A 175 27.58 6.78 -7.73
N PRO A 176 27.94 8.05 -7.95
CA PRO A 176 26.97 9.11 -8.13
C PRO A 176 26.32 9.06 -9.53
N LYS A 177 25.07 9.53 -9.65
CA LYS A 177 24.42 9.78 -10.94
C LYS A 177 24.55 11.24 -11.28
N VAL A 178 25.16 11.52 -12.42
CA VAL A 178 25.16 12.85 -12.99
C VAL A 178 24.06 12.94 -14.04
N VAL A 179 23.15 13.89 -13.86
CA VAL A 179 22.08 14.23 -14.79
C VAL A 179 22.36 15.64 -15.31
N PRO A 180 22.54 15.84 -16.63
CA PRO A 180 22.70 17.18 -17.18
C PRO A 180 21.39 17.97 -16.99
N LEU A 181 21.50 19.22 -16.54
CA LEU A 181 20.35 20.09 -16.45
C LEU A 181 19.97 20.59 -17.86
N PRO A 182 18.68 20.62 -18.21
CA PRO A 182 18.24 21.05 -19.53
C PRO A 182 18.57 22.53 -19.80
N GLU A 183 18.69 22.89 -21.08
CA GLU A 183 18.85 24.29 -21.55
C GLU A 183 20.12 25.00 -21.05
N GLY A 184 21.04 24.27 -20.45
CA GLY A 184 22.24 24.81 -19.84
C GLY A 184 23.45 23.86 -19.91
N ARG A 185 24.51 24.19 -19.18
CA ARG A 185 25.72 23.36 -18.99
C ARG A 185 25.87 22.85 -17.56
N GLU A 186 24.91 23.16 -16.71
CA GLU A 186 24.81 22.82 -15.31
C GLU A 186 24.44 21.34 -15.15
N LYS A 187 24.76 20.78 -13.98
CA LYS A 187 24.61 19.35 -13.73
C LYS A 187 24.04 19.11 -12.34
N LEU A 188 23.12 18.17 -12.27
CA LEU A 188 22.61 17.60 -11.03
C LEU A 188 23.36 16.31 -10.72
N THR A 189 23.96 16.22 -9.55
CA THR A 189 24.62 15.00 -9.07
C THR A 189 23.79 14.42 -7.93
N LEU A 190 23.37 13.16 -8.07
CA LEU A 190 22.67 12.40 -7.04
C LEU A 190 23.66 11.39 -6.46
N ASP A 191 23.95 11.49 -5.17
CA ASP A 191 25.11 10.82 -4.57
C ASP A 191 24.85 10.16 -3.22
N ASP A 192 23.63 10.24 -2.69
CA ASP A 192 23.22 9.39 -1.56
C ASP A 192 21.71 9.10 -1.63
N TYR A 193 21.30 8.02 -0.96
CA TYR A 193 19.91 7.58 -0.89
C TYR A 193 19.60 6.95 0.46
N LEU A 194 18.51 7.40 1.06
CA LEU A 194 17.95 6.87 2.29
C LEU A 194 16.65 6.14 1.96
N GLU A 195 16.63 4.83 2.17
CA GLU A 195 15.44 3.98 2.03
C GLU A 195 14.41 4.25 3.14
N ALA A 196 14.91 4.55 4.34
CA ALA A 196 14.11 4.91 5.49
C ALA A 196 14.70 6.18 6.12
N ALA A 197 14.10 7.31 5.76
CA ALA A 197 14.39 8.63 6.32
C ALA A 197 13.26 9.11 7.22
N ILE A 198 13.62 9.94 8.20
CA ILE A 198 12.71 10.69 9.05
C ILE A 198 13.03 12.18 8.95
N LEU A 199 12.01 13.02 9.17
CA LEU A 199 12.22 14.44 9.41
C LEU A 199 12.52 14.60 10.90
N GLN A 200 13.79 14.85 11.21
CA GLN A 200 14.24 15.14 12.57
C GLN A 200 14.28 16.66 12.76
N PRO A 201 13.40 17.23 13.59
CA PRO A 201 13.42 18.67 13.87
C PRO A 201 14.68 19.02 14.66
N ARG A 202 15.33 20.12 14.26
CA ARG A 202 16.49 20.70 14.93
C ARG A 202 16.24 22.19 15.19
N LEU A 203 16.75 22.70 16.30
CA LEU A 203 16.75 24.13 16.57
C LEU A 203 18.01 24.75 16.02
N LEU A 204 17.84 25.86 15.31
CA LEU A 204 18.93 26.70 14.86
C LEU A 204 18.78 28.11 15.43
N PRO A 205 19.89 28.82 15.68
CA PRO A 205 19.82 30.21 16.11
C PRO A 205 19.18 31.07 15.01
N SER A 206 18.20 31.89 15.38
CA SER A 206 17.56 32.84 14.47
C SER A 206 18.12 34.24 14.71
N ASN A 207 18.36 34.98 13.61
CA ASN A 207 18.74 36.39 13.66
C ASN A 207 17.52 37.32 13.80
N ASP A 208 16.29 36.79 13.76
CA ASP A 208 15.07 37.57 13.99
C ASP A 208 14.94 37.91 15.49
N PRO A 209 14.97 39.20 15.88
CA PRO A 209 14.79 39.62 17.27
C PRO A 209 13.41 39.23 17.86
N LYS A 210 12.43 38.90 17.01
CA LYS A 210 11.11 38.39 17.42
C LYS A 210 11.04 36.87 17.45
N GLY A 211 12.13 36.17 17.12
CA GLY A 211 12.20 34.72 17.14
C GLY A 211 11.89 34.17 18.52
N ALA A 212 11.05 33.13 18.58
CA ALA A 212 10.69 32.51 19.84
C ALA A 212 11.88 31.73 20.41
N PRO A 213 12.03 31.66 21.74
CA PRO A 213 13.08 30.89 22.37
C PRO A 213 12.84 29.38 22.22
N GLY A 214 13.94 28.63 22.25
CA GLY A 214 13.93 27.16 22.20
C GLY A 214 15.06 26.57 23.03
N MET A 215 14.92 25.32 23.45
CA MET A 215 15.93 24.61 24.23
C MET A 215 16.09 23.16 23.77
N GLU A 216 17.34 22.72 23.72
CA GLU A 216 17.72 21.32 23.53
C GLU A 216 18.00 20.69 24.89
N LEU A 217 17.33 19.58 25.15
CA LEU A 217 17.41 18.86 26.40
C LEU A 217 17.92 17.44 26.14
N ARG A 218 18.66 16.91 27.10
CA ARG A 218 19.10 15.52 27.09
C ARG A 218 18.74 14.87 28.42
N LEU A 219 17.95 13.82 28.35
CA LEU A 219 17.67 12.96 29.49
C LEU A 219 18.55 11.71 29.43
N GLN A 220 19.10 11.32 30.58
CA GLN A 220 19.92 10.12 30.69
C GLN A 220 19.45 9.27 31.87
N SER A 221 19.36 7.96 31.63
CA SER A 221 19.13 6.89 32.61
C SER A 221 20.12 5.76 32.32
N GLN A 222 20.65 5.13 33.37
CA GLN A 222 21.51 3.96 33.23
C GLN A 222 20.73 2.76 32.68
N MET A 223 19.44 2.66 33.00
CA MET A 223 18.57 1.58 32.55
C MET A 223 17.93 1.82 31.19
N ALA A 224 17.48 3.06 30.91
CA ALA A 224 16.72 3.39 29.70
C ALA A 224 17.55 4.10 28.62
N GLY A 225 18.82 4.37 28.87
CA GLY A 225 19.72 5.03 27.93
C GLY A 225 19.50 6.55 27.86
N GLN A 226 19.76 7.12 26.69
CA GLN A 226 19.73 8.56 26.47
C GLN A 226 18.59 8.97 25.53
N LEU A 227 17.88 10.03 25.89
CA LEU A 227 16.85 10.67 25.07
C LEU A 227 17.25 12.12 24.79
N SER A 228 17.17 12.54 23.54
CA SER A 228 17.32 13.94 23.14
C SER A 228 15.95 14.53 22.84
N LEU A 229 15.65 15.67 23.44
CA LEU A 229 14.34 16.33 23.37
C LEU A 229 14.52 17.80 23.03
N LEU A 230 13.46 18.39 22.51
CA LEU A 230 13.50 19.74 21.96
C LEU A 230 12.21 20.47 22.32
N LEU A 231 12.34 21.56 23.08
CA LEU A 231 11.20 22.41 23.39
C LEU A 231 11.33 23.74 22.66
N TYR A 232 10.24 24.21 22.07
CA TYR A 232 10.21 25.44 21.30
C TYR A 232 8.90 26.18 21.54
N GLN A 233 8.98 27.44 21.95
CA GLN A 233 7.79 28.22 22.30
C GLN A 233 6.95 28.59 21.06
N GLY A 234 7.58 28.75 19.90
CA GLY A 234 6.91 29.27 18.69
C GLY A 234 5.95 28.30 18.00
N ASP A 235 5.90 27.02 18.40
CA ASP A 235 4.98 26.02 17.84
C ASP A 235 4.43 25.12 18.96
N PRO A 236 3.09 25.05 19.16
CA PRO A 236 2.44 24.21 20.17
C PRO A 236 2.89 22.74 20.18
N LYS A 237 3.30 22.18 19.03
CA LYS A 237 3.77 20.79 18.94
C LYS A 237 5.04 20.52 19.75
N PHE A 238 5.87 21.54 19.95
CA PHE A 238 7.12 21.46 20.69
C PHE A 238 7.03 22.08 22.08
N GLN A 239 5.84 22.49 22.53
CA GLN A 239 5.64 23.02 23.87
C GLN A 239 5.48 21.91 24.91
N SER A 240 5.17 20.67 24.51
CA SER A 240 5.18 19.53 25.42
C SER A 240 5.70 18.26 24.76
N GLN A 241 6.38 17.42 25.53
CA GLN A 241 6.85 16.10 25.10
C GLN A 241 6.47 15.02 26.12
N SER A 242 5.86 13.94 25.63
CA SER A 242 5.44 12.80 26.44
C SER A 242 6.47 11.67 26.37
N LEU A 243 6.94 11.17 27.52
CA LEU A 243 7.84 10.03 27.61
C LEU A 243 7.06 8.72 27.71
N GLY A 244 6.18 8.44 26.74
CA GLY A 244 5.47 7.16 26.67
C GLY A 244 4.59 6.88 27.90
N GLY A 245 4.14 7.93 28.58
CA GLY A 245 3.34 7.85 29.81
C GLY A 245 4.10 7.66 31.11
N ILE A 246 5.44 7.63 31.06
CA ILE A 246 6.33 7.63 32.23
C ILE A 246 6.37 9.00 32.88
N ALA A 247 6.57 10.05 32.07
CA ALA A 247 6.59 11.43 32.53
C ALA A 247 6.22 12.38 31.37
N GLU A 248 6.00 13.65 31.70
CA GLU A 248 5.72 14.72 30.74
C GLU A 248 6.68 15.88 30.95
N ILE A 249 7.10 16.52 29.86
CA ILE A 249 8.00 17.66 29.89
C ILE A 249 7.32 18.80 29.17
N VAL A 250 7.20 19.94 29.83
CA VAL A 250 6.34 21.04 29.41
C VAL A 250 7.13 22.34 29.41
N TRP A 251 6.98 23.11 28.33
CA TRP A 251 7.38 24.50 28.28
C TRP A 251 6.33 25.35 28.99
N GLY A 252 6.73 26.04 30.06
CA GLY A 252 5.85 26.99 30.75
C GLY A 252 5.92 26.90 32.27
N ASN A 253 5.31 27.88 32.92
CA ASN A 253 5.24 27.94 34.37
C ASN A 253 3.98 27.19 34.87
N PRO A 254 4.10 26.21 35.78
CA PRO A 254 2.96 25.48 36.31
C PRO A 254 1.95 26.36 37.06
N GLU A 255 2.35 27.52 37.60
CA GLU A 255 1.45 28.46 38.26
C GLU A 255 0.49 29.15 37.29
N GLU A 256 0.83 29.24 35.99
CA GLU A 256 -0.03 29.81 34.95
C GLU A 256 -1.05 28.80 34.37
N GLU A 257 -0.83 27.49 34.58
CA GLU A 257 -1.72 26.42 34.08
C GLU A 257 -2.87 26.04 35.05
N VAL A 258 -2.76 26.37 36.34
CA VAL A 258 -3.77 26.04 37.34
C VAL A 258 -5.04 26.86 37.08
N GLY A 259 -6.03 26.22 36.45
CA GLY A 259 -7.38 26.77 36.27
C GLY A 259 -8.05 26.55 34.91
N LYS A 260 -7.42 25.90 33.92
CA LYS A 260 -7.95 25.88 32.54
C LYS A 260 -8.32 24.54 31.91
N LYS A 261 -7.88 23.38 32.43
CA LYS A 261 -8.12 22.09 31.75
C LYS A 261 -9.34 21.35 32.31
N VAL A 262 -10.34 21.22 31.45
CA VAL A 262 -11.57 20.42 31.64
C VAL A 262 -11.23 18.94 31.47
N LEU A 263 -11.70 18.10 32.38
CA LEU A 263 -11.57 16.63 32.32
C LEU A 263 -12.85 16.01 31.77
N HIS A 264 -12.74 14.87 31.09
CA HIS A 264 -13.88 14.17 30.49
C HIS A 264 -13.94 12.68 30.85
N GLU A 265 -15.16 12.23 31.10
CA GLU A 265 -15.51 10.83 31.32
C GLU A 265 -16.78 10.48 30.55
N SER A 266 -16.81 9.34 29.87
CA SER A 266 -17.98 8.87 29.12
C SER A 266 -18.57 7.61 29.74
N TRP A 267 -19.90 7.58 29.81
CA TRP A 267 -20.70 6.49 30.35
C TRP A 267 -21.69 6.02 29.29
N MET A 268 -21.61 4.75 28.90
CA MET A 268 -22.70 4.07 28.21
C MET A 268 -23.56 3.39 29.27
N VAL A 269 -24.76 3.90 29.50
CA VAL A 269 -25.70 3.38 30.49
C VAL A 269 -26.82 2.64 29.81
N PHE A 270 -27.13 1.45 30.31
CA PHE A 270 -28.23 0.61 29.86
C PHE A 270 -29.28 0.52 30.97
N ALA A 271 -30.55 0.36 30.61
CA ALA A 271 -31.61 0.24 31.62
C ALA A 271 -31.58 -1.09 32.39
N SER A 272 -31.12 -2.18 31.75
CA SER A 272 -31.12 -3.53 32.32
C SER A 272 -29.73 -4.13 32.54
N GLU A 273 -28.68 -3.49 32.01
CA GLU A 273 -27.31 -4.02 32.03
C GLU A 273 -26.36 -3.08 32.77
N ALA A 274 -25.20 -3.61 33.18
CA ALA A 274 -24.17 -2.81 33.82
C ALA A 274 -23.65 -1.70 32.87
N PRO A 275 -23.41 -0.47 33.38
CA PRO A 275 -22.89 0.60 32.54
C PRO A 275 -21.42 0.36 32.20
N VAL A 276 -21.02 0.79 31.00
CA VAL A 276 -19.62 0.80 30.54
C VAL A 276 -19.07 2.21 30.69
N THR A 277 -17.91 2.34 31.31
CA THR A 277 -17.28 3.63 31.62
C THR A 277 -15.93 3.75 30.92
N TYR A 278 -15.63 4.96 30.42
CA TYR A 278 -14.36 5.26 29.78
C TYR A 278 -13.85 6.64 30.23
N PRO A 279 -12.80 6.69 31.05
CA PRO A 279 -12.16 7.94 31.46
C PRO A 279 -11.17 8.38 30.37
N HIS A 280 -11.53 9.40 29.56
CA HIS A 280 -10.67 9.89 28.48
C HIS A 280 -9.33 10.42 29.00
N ASP A 281 -9.38 11.08 30.16
CA ASP A 281 -8.21 11.66 30.82
C ASP A 281 -7.61 10.76 31.91
N ARG A 282 -8.04 9.49 32.01
CA ARG A 282 -7.66 8.52 33.07
C ARG A 282 -8.05 8.91 34.50
N PHE A 283 -8.86 9.96 34.66
CA PHE A 283 -9.46 10.34 35.93
C PHE A 283 -10.95 10.00 35.91
N TYR A 284 -11.44 9.41 36.99
CA TYR A 284 -12.86 9.18 37.21
C TYR A 284 -13.42 10.38 37.98
N SER A 285 -14.64 10.82 37.62
CA SER A 285 -15.38 11.83 38.37
C SER A 285 -15.81 11.35 39.76
N GLY A 286 -15.73 10.04 40.02
CA GLY A 286 -16.29 9.39 41.21
C GLY A 286 -17.83 9.37 41.21
N CYS A 287 -18.47 9.88 40.16
CA CYS A 287 -19.91 9.82 39.99
C CYS A 287 -20.33 8.47 39.40
N ARG A 288 -21.54 8.01 39.73
CA ARG A 288 -22.21 6.88 39.07
C ARG A 288 -23.35 7.41 38.24
N VAL A 289 -23.42 6.98 36.99
CA VAL A 289 -24.52 7.33 36.08
C VAL A 289 -25.43 6.12 35.89
N ARG A 290 -26.74 6.31 36.00
CA ARG A 290 -27.76 5.30 35.73
C ARG A 290 -28.83 5.86 34.80
N LEU A 291 -29.46 4.97 34.05
CA LEU A 291 -30.64 5.29 33.24
C LEU A 291 -31.88 4.76 33.95
N LYS A 292 -32.76 5.65 34.39
CA LYS A 292 -34.05 5.30 35.00
C LYS A 292 -35.15 5.37 33.97
N ILE A 293 -35.96 4.33 33.94
CA ILE A 293 -37.05 4.20 32.97
C ILE A 293 -38.23 3.57 33.70
N GLU A 294 -39.40 4.18 33.54
CA GLU A 294 -40.64 3.64 34.07
C GLU A 294 -41.10 2.40 33.29
N ALA A 295 -41.96 1.57 33.90
CA ALA A 295 -42.37 0.28 33.33
C ALA A 295 -42.98 0.35 31.91
N ASN A 296 -43.48 1.52 31.49
CA ASN A 296 -44.05 1.75 30.16
C ASN A 296 -43.05 2.34 29.14
N GLY A 297 -41.81 2.67 29.55
CA GLY A 297 -40.80 3.27 28.68
C GLY A 297 -40.90 4.80 28.51
N ASP A 298 -41.92 5.41 29.12
CA ASP A 298 -42.15 6.87 29.08
C ASP A 298 -41.23 7.60 30.08
N ASN A 299 -40.83 8.83 29.70
CA ASN A 299 -39.98 9.73 30.49
C ASN A 299 -38.66 9.11 31.02
N PRO A 300 -37.74 8.68 30.13
CA PRO A 300 -36.42 8.22 30.55
C PRO A 300 -35.63 9.36 31.20
N GLU A 301 -35.00 9.07 32.34
CA GLU A 301 -34.16 10.01 33.08
C GLU A 301 -32.74 9.50 33.28
N VAL A 302 -31.76 10.39 33.19
CA VAL A 302 -30.37 10.11 33.56
C VAL A 302 -30.18 10.54 35.02
N GLU A 303 -29.91 9.58 35.89
CA GLU A 303 -29.55 9.82 37.29
C GLU A 303 -28.02 9.82 37.43
N VAL A 304 -27.50 10.86 38.09
CA VAL A 304 -26.09 10.95 38.50
C VAL A 304 -26.01 10.97 40.02
N GLU A 305 -25.18 10.10 40.58
CA GLU A 305 -24.93 9.94 42.01
C GLU A 305 -23.45 10.23 42.31
N SER A 306 -23.15 11.15 43.22
CA SER A 306 -21.76 11.44 43.64
C SER A 306 -21.21 10.33 44.55
N ALA A 307 -19.88 10.29 44.71
CA ALA A 307 -19.23 9.44 45.71
C ALA A 307 -19.71 9.71 47.15
N THR A 308 -20.15 10.93 47.44
CA THR A 308 -20.70 11.36 48.74
C THR A 308 -22.20 11.04 48.90
N GLY A 309 -22.83 10.41 47.91
CA GLY A 309 -24.23 9.96 47.95
C GLY A 309 -25.26 11.01 47.53
N VAL A 310 -24.85 12.18 47.04
CA VAL A 310 -25.76 13.20 46.49
C VAL A 310 -26.28 12.71 45.15
N ARG A 311 -27.59 12.78 44.91
CA ARG A 311 -28.22 12.32 43.66
C ARG A 311 -28.95 13.46 42.95
N SER A 312 -28.92 13.46 41.63
CA SER A 312 -29.75 14.32 40.79
C SER A 312 -30.16 13.55 39.53
N SER A 313 -31.40 13.74 39.09
CA SER A 313 -31.97 13.07 37.94
C SER A 313 -32.52 14.11 36.97
N TRP A 314 -32.33 13.88 35.67
CA TRP A 314 -32.84 14.77 34.63
C TRP A 314 -33.49 13.96 33.50
N PRO A 315 -34.65 14.40 32.97
CA PRO A 315 -35.23 13.82 31.77
C PRO A 315 -34.26 13.90 30.58
N VAL A 316 -34.20 12.83 29.79
CA VAL A 316 -33.40 12.76 28.55
C VAL A 316 -33.81 13.87 27.56
N SER A 317 -35.08 14.26 27.53
CA SER A 317 -35.57 15.39 26.73
C SER A 317 -34.87 16.70 27.10
N LEU A 318 -34.72 16.96 28.40
CA LEU A 318 -34.06 18.16 28.93
C LEU A 318 -32.54 18.15 28.64
N LEU A 319 -31.88 17.01 28.82
CA LEU A 319 -30.45 16.85 28.55
C LEU A 319 -30.09 16.93 27.05
N ARG A 320 -31.05 16.64 26.17
CA ARG A 320 -30.89 16.79 24.72
C ARG A 320 -30.83 18.26 24.29
N GLU A 321 -31.53 19.14 24.99
CA GLU A 321 -31.53 20.57 24.69
C GLU A 321 -30.29 21.27 25.22
N LYS A 322 -29.89 20.96 26.45
CA LYS A 322 -28.73 21.58 27.08
C LYS A 322 -28.08 20.71 28.17
N PRO A 323 -26.75 20.79 28.32
CA PRO A 323 -26.05 20.17 29.44
C PRO A 323 -26.55 20.70 30.80
N GLN A 324 -26.55 19.85 31.82
CA GLN A 324 -27.00 20.19 33.18
C GLN A 324 -25.83 20.21 34.15
N LEU A 325 -25.87 21.13 35.11
CA LEU A 325 -24.85 21.21 36.15
C LEU A 325 -25.25 20.33 37.35
N PHE A 326 -24.40 19.38 37.70
CA PHE A 326 -24.56 18.55 38.88
C PHE A 326 -24.09 19.29 40.16
N PRO A 327 -24.92 19.41 41.20
CA PRO A 327 -24.63 20.26 42.36
C PRO A 327 -23.39 19.86 43.16
N ALA A 328 -23.06 18.57 43.24
CA ALA A 328 -22.07 18.03 44.19
C ALA A 328 -20.59 18.06 43.72
N GLY A 329 -20.26 18.82 42.68
CA GLY A 329 -18.87 18.89 42.19
C GLY A 329 -18.61 19.81 41.00
N ARG A 330 -19.53 20.71 40.65
CA ARG A 330 -19.51 21.49 39.39
C ARG A 330 -19.22 20.60 38.17
N VAL A 331 -19.81 19.40 38.15
CA VAL A 331 -19.70 18.47 37.02
C VAL A 331 -20.81 18.79 36.03
N LEU A 332 -20.45 19.06 34.79
CA LEU A 332 -21.38 19.24 33.67
C LEU A 332 -21.76 17.86 33.11
N VAL A 333 -23.06 17.59 33.05
CA VAL A 333 -23.64 16.36 32.53
C VAL A 333 -24.23 16.65 31.16
N GLU A 334 -23.78 15.92 30.14
CA GLU A 334 -24.18 16.09 28.75
C GLU A 334 -24.62 14.76 28.15
N LEU A 335 -25.71 14.77 27.39
CA LEU A 335 -26.17 13.60 26.65
C LEU A 335 -25.59 13.63 25.23
N LEU A 336 -24.74 12.66 24.92
CA LEU A 336 -24.17 12.49 23.57
C LEU A 336 -25.07 11.66 22.66
N GLY A 337 -25.86 10.75 23.22
CA GLY A 337 -26.79 9.91 22.45
C GLY A 337 -27.80 9.21 23.33
N TYR A 338 -28.99 8.96 22.78
CA TYR A 338 -30.04 8.16 23.42
C TYR A 338 -30.71 7.26 22.38
N TRP A 339 -30.76 5.97 22.68
CA TRP A 339 -31.35 4.94 21.84
C TRP A 339 -32.44 4.22 22.62
N PRO A 340 -33.74 4.56 22.47
CA PRO A 340 -34.82 3.86 23.15
C PRO A 340 -34.89 2.37 22.80
N ARG A 341 -34.44 1.97 21.61
CA ARG A 341 -34.35 0.57 21.16
C ARG A 341 -32.94 0.30 20.65
N PHE A 342 -31.99 0.23 21.56
CA PHE A 342 -30.58 0.04 21.24
C PHE A 342 -30.33 -1.29 20.53
N ALA A 343 -29.62 -1.20 19.41
CA ALA A 343 -28.95 -2.32 18.78
C ALA A 343 -27.62 -1.87 18.18
N MET A 344 -26.71 -2.80 18.00
CA MET A 344 -25.46 -2.55 17.28
C MET A 344 -25.61 -3.01 15.83
N GLU A 345 -25.53 -2.08 14.87
CA GLU A 345 -25.48 -2.41 13.44
C GLU A 345 -24.21 -1.82 12.82
N LYS A 346 -23.45 -2.64 12.07
CA LYS A 346 -22.17 -2.24 11.46
C LYS A 346 -21.19 -1.61 12.47
N GLY A 347 -21.17 -2.11 13.71
CA GLY A 347 -20.31 -1.60 14.79
C GLY A 347 -20.74 -0.24 15.37
N ARG A 348 -21.93 0.28 15.04
CA ARG A 348 -22.45 1.55 15.59
C ARG A 348 -23.80 1.36 16.29
N PRO A 349 -24.08 2.15 17.34
CA PRO A 349 -25.36 2.09 18.03
C PRO A 349 -26.48 2.71 17.18
N GLN A 350 -27.57 1.97 17.01
CA GLN A 350 -28.75 2.33 16.20
C GLN A 350 -30.06 2.13 16.98
N ASN A 351 -31.13 2.75 16.49
CA ASN A 351 -32.50 2.52 16.96
C ASN A 351 -33.23 1.53 16.05
N LEU A 352 -33.63 0.39 16.59
CA LEU A 352 -34.44 -0.58 15.84
C LEU A 352 -35.86 -0.04 15.56
N ALA A 353 -36.34 -0.25 14.34
CA ALA A 353 -37.71 0.10 13.94
C ALA A 353 -38.78 -0.71 14.69
N GLY A 354 -38.44 -1.90 15.20
CA GLY A 354 -39.29 -2.77 16.02
C GLY A 354 -38.47 -3.73 16.88
N GLY A 355 -39.05 -4.26 17.96
CA GLY A 355 -38.38 -5.12 18.94
C GLY A 355 -38.55 -4.66 20.39
N PRO A 356 -38.05 -5.44 21.37
CA PRO A 356 -38.13 -5.09 22.80
C PRO A 356 -37.40 -3.78 23.12
N LEU A 357 -37.92 -3.04 24.10
CA LEU A 357 -37.29 -1.81 24.62
C LEU A 357 -36.00 -2.19 25.37
N HIS A 358 -34.86 -2.00 24.70
CA HIS A 358 -33.53 -1.99 25.32
C HIS A 358 -32.93 -0.59 25.25
N PRO A 359 -33.40 0.34 26.08
CA PRO A 359 -32.94 1.71 26.04
C PRO A 359 -31.51 1.86 26.59
N ALA A 360 -30.72 2.67 25.88
CA ALA A 360 -29.36 3.01 26.25
C ALA A 360 -29.10 4.52 26.07
N ALA A 361 -28.24 5.09 26.91
CA ALA A 361 -27.79 6.47 26.78
C ALA A 361 -26.26 6.57 26.86
N LEU A 362 -25.68 7.41 26.01
CA LEU A 362 -24.28 7.81 26.10
C LEU A 362 -24.21 9.19 26.77
N VAL A 363 -23.62 9.24 27.96
CA VAL A 363 -23.53 10.42 28.80
C VAL A 363 -22.07 10.82 28.96
N ARG A 364 -21.76 12.11 28.82
CA ARG A 364 -20.44 12.68 29.10
C ARG A 364 -20.51 13.53 30.37
N LEU A 365 -19.59 13.27 31.28
CA LEU A 365 -19.32 14.10 32.45
C LEU A 365 -18.09 14.95 32.16
N SER A 366 -18.18 16.25 32.43
CA SER A 366 -17.06 17.18 32.28
C SER A 366 -16.90 18.06 33.51
N TRP A 367 -15.69 18.22 34.04
CA TRP A 367 -15.47 19.06 35.21
C TRP A 367 -14.16 19.82 35.11
N LEU A 368 -14.13 21.00 35.72
CA LEU A 368 -12.88 21.73 35.91
C LEU A 368 -12.08 21.02 36.99
N GLN A 369 -10.82 20.76 36.69
CA GLN A 369 -9.90 20.32 37.72
C GLN A 369 -9.77 21.40 38.80
N GLN A 370 -10.18 21.09 40.03
CA GLN A 370 -9.89 21.90 41.21
C GLN A 370 -8.50 21.53 41.77
N GLY A 371 -7.87 22.47 42.49
CA GLY A 371 -6.44 22.44 42.83
C GLY A 371 -5.88 21.13 43.42
N GLN A 372 -4.56 20.98 43.31
CA GLN A 372 -3.70 19.88 43.79
C GLN A 372 -4.05 18.45 43.32
N GLU A 373 -5.01 18.25 42.42
CA GLU A 373 -5.22 16.93 41.82
C GLU A 373 -4.63 16.82 40.41
N ARG A 374 -3.31 16.97 40.23
CA ARG A 374 -2.64 16.55 38.97
C ARG A 374 -1.11 16.36 39.11
N PRO A 375 -0.48 15.40 38.39
CA PRO A 375 -0.96 14.10 37.91
C PRO A 375 -0.37 12.95 38.74
N LEU A 376 -0.90 11.73 38.60
CA LEU A 376 -0.21 10.48 39.02
C LEU A 376 1.11 10.23 38.24
N ARG A 377 1.48 11.14 37.33
CA ARG A 377 2.60 11.05 36.42
C ARG A 377 3.60 12.17 36.72
N PRO A 378 4.88 11.86 36.87
CA PRO A 378 5.93 12.87 37.01
C PRO A 378 5.93 13.89 35.86
N THR A 379 6.14 15.18 36.17
CA THR A 379 6.14 16.27 35.18
C THR A 379 7.27 17.26 35.42
N LEU A 380 7.96 17.66 34.36
CA LEU A 380 9.05 18.65 34.40
C LEU A 380 8.59 19.88 33.63
N TYR A 381 8.47 21.00 34.33
CA TYR A 381 8.22 22.30 33.74
C TYR A 381 9.54 23.05 33.56
N LEU A 382 9.70 23.69 32.40
CA LEU A 382 10.88 24.47 32.05
C LEU A 382 10.46 25.80 31.44
N TRP A 383 11.03 26.90 31.91
CA TRP A 383 10.81 28.22 31.31
C TRP A 383 12.06 29.09 31.42
N PRO A 384 12.43 29.81 30.33
CA PRO A 384 13.57 30.71 30.35
C PRO A 384 13.26 31.91 31.26
N THR A 385 14.23 32.28 32.10
CA THR A 385 14.11 33.47 32.97
C THR A 385 15.04 34.59 32.50
N THR A 386 16.17 34.22 31.89
CA THR A 386 17.11 35.12 31.21
C THR A 386 17.59 34.48 29.91
N ASN A 387 18.37 35.20 29.09
CA ASN A 387 19.00 34.63 27.89
C ASN A 387 20.09 33.57 28.20
N ALA A 388 20.41 33.34 29.48
CA ALA A 388 21.51 32.46 29.91
C ALA A 388 21.08 31.31 30.83
N SER A 389 19.84 31.31 31.34
CA SER A 389 19.38 30.32 32.32
C SER A 389 17.91 29.96 32.20
N VAL A 390 17.61 28.72 32.58
CA VAL A 390 16.27 28.14 32.57
C VAL A 390 15.89 27.77 34.00
N GLN A 391 14.73 28.26 34.44
CA GLN A 391 14.13 27.78 35.68
C GLN A 391 13.36 26.50 35.39
N TYR A 392 13.40 25.58 36.34
CA TYR A 392 12.71 24.31 36.23
C TYR A 392 11.94 23.98 37.51
N GLU A 393 10.81 23.30 37.34
CA GLU A 393 10.07 22.68 38.44
C GLU A 393 9.80 21.21 38.09
N VAL A 394 10.34 20.31 38.92
CA VAL A 394 10.05 18.89 38.84
C VAL A 394 8.94 18.54 39.81
N ILE A 395 7.89 17.91 39.30
CA ILE A 395 6.84 17.27 40.07
C ILE A 395 7.07 15.76 40.01
N ARG A 396 7.21 15.11 41.16
CA ARG A 396 7.42 13.66 41.27
C ARG A 396 6.09 12.92 41.38
N SER A 397 6.11 11.60 41.21
CA SER A 397 4.92 10.75 41.37
C SER A 397 4.32 10.80 42.79
N SER A 398 5.13 11.14 43.81
CA SER A 398 4.69 11.35 45.19
C SER A 398 3.99 12.69 45.42
N GLY A 399 3.98 13.60 44.42
CA GLY A 399 3.50 14.97 44.55
C GLY A 399 4.56 15.95 45.08
N GLU A 400 5.75 15.47 45.47
CA GLU A 400 6.87 16.33 45.83
C GLU A 400 7.29 17.24 44.68
N ARG A 401 7.59 18.49 45.02
CA ARG A 401 8.03 19.53 44.08
C ARG A 401 9.46 19.94 44.38
N CYS A 402 10.27 20.03 43.35
CA CYS A 402 11.63 20.53 43.42
C CYS A 402 11.82 21.61 42.37
N ARG A 403 12.17 22.83 42.81
CA ARG A 403 12.51 23.95 41.92
C ARG A 403 14.02 24.16 41.89
N GLY A 404 14.52 24.59 40.75
CA GLY A 404 15.91 24.98 40.59
C GLY A 404 16.16 25.72 39.30
N GLU A 405 17.39 26.17 39.13
CA GLU A 405 17.87 26.84 37.93
C GLU A 405 18.95 26.00 37.28
N ILE A 406 18.90 25.88 35.95
CA ILE A 406 19.88 25.12 35.17
C ILE A 406 20.46 26.00 34.06
N GLN A 407 21.78 25.90 33.90
CA GLN A 407 22.54 26.58 32.85
C GLN A 407 22.90 25.60 31.72
N PRO A 408 23.10 26.08 30.48
CA PRO A 408 23.56 25.24 29.39
C PRO A 408 24.85 24.47 29.74
N GLY A 409 24.86 23.17 29.46
CA GLY A 409 25.93 22.23 29.81
C GLY A 409 25.82 21.61 31.21
N ALA A 410 24.99 22.16 32.10
CA ALA A 410 24.80 21.61 33.44
C ALA A 410 23.81 20.42 33.44
N THR A 411 23.99 19.53 34.42
CA THR A 411 23.14 18.35 34.62
C THR A 411 22.52 18.40 36.02
N CYS A 412 21.23 18.09 36.15
CA CYS A 412 20.54 17.96 37.44
C CYS A 412 19.77 16.62 37.55
N PRO A 413 19.69 16.01 38.74
CA PRO A 413 18.86 14.83 38.96
C PRO A 413 17.38 15.22 39.03
N LEU A 414 16.52 14.47 38.35
CA LEU A 414 15.07 14.71 38.39
C LEU A 414 14.39 14.04 39.60
N GLY A 415 15.01 13.00 40.15
CA GLY A 415 14.39 12.17 41.19
C GLY A 415 13.24 11.32 40.65
N TRP A 416 13.15 11.17 39.33
CA TRP A 416 12.34 10.13 38.68
C TRP A 416 13.26 8.92 38.51
N ALA A 417 13.27 8.00 39.47
CA ALA A 417 14.24 6.89 39.49
C ALA A 417 15.69 7.39 39.30
N ASP A 418 16.39 6.91 38.25
CA ASP A 418 17.78 7.25 37.92
C ASP A 418 17.91 8.35 36.84
N TRP A 419 16.81 9.01 36.47
CA TRP A 419 16.82 10.01 35.40
C TRP A 419 17.51 11.32 35.81
N SER A 420 18.38 11.80 34.92
CA SER A 420 19.02 13.11 34.99
C SER A 420 18.72 13.94 33.75
N LEU A 421 18.60 15.25 33.93
CA LEU A 421 18.39 16.24 32.87
C LEU A 421 19.67 17.03 32.64
N THR A 422 20.09 17.12 31.38
CA THR A 422 21.12 18.05 30.93
C THR A 422 20.50 19.06 29.98
N LEU A 423 20.65 20.36 30.29
CA LEU A 423 20.31 21.42 29.35
C LEU A 423 21.45 21.51 28.33
N VAL A 424 21.27 20.98 27.12
CA VAL A 424 22.34 20.93 26.11
C VAL A 424 22.62 22.33 25.58
N ARG A 425 21.55 23.06 25.21
CA ARG A 425 21.66 24.41 24.67
C ARG A 425 20.35 25.18 24.86
N LEU A 426 20.49 26.48 25.10
CA LEU A 426 19.39 27.44 25.11
C LEU A 426 19.57 28.39 23.91
N TYR A 427 18.50 28.58 23.16
CA TYR A 427 18.44 29.50 22.03
C TYR A 427 17.47 30.63 22.40
N PRO A 428 17.95 31.87 22.66
CA PRO A 428 17.08 33.00 22.97
C PRO A 428 16.12 33.33 21.82
N HIS A 429 16.61 33.18 20.59
CA HIS A 429 15.84 33.26 19.35
C HIS A 429 16.17 32.03 18.53
N ALA A 430 15.17 31.20 18.25
CA ALA A 430 15.33 29.96 17.54
C ALA A 430 14.38 29.87 16.36
N VAL A 431 14.78 29.07 15.38
CA VAL A 431 13.90 28.57 14.32
C VAL A 431 14.02 27.05 14.29
N VAL A 432 12.90 26.37 14.07
CA VAL A 432 12.89 24.93 13.86
C VAL A 432 13.13 24.67 12.38
N GLU A 433 14.18 23.91 12.07
CA GLU A 433 14.42 23.39 10.73
C GLU A 433 14.33 21.86 10.77
N GLU A 434 13.66 21.27 9.79
CA GLU A 434 13.56 19.82 9.66
C GLU A 434 14.76 19.31 8.86
N SER A 435 15.57 18.47 9.49
CA SER A 435 16.67 17.79 8.82
C SER A 435 16.25 16.38 8.43
N VAL A 436 16.62 15.96 7.23
CA VAL A 436 16.39 14.58 6.77
C VAL A 436 17.51 13.71 7.33
N GLU A 437 17.14 12.74 8.16
CA GLU A 437 18.06 11.79 8.78
C GLU A 437 17.66 10.35 8.50
N ARG A 438 18.62 9.43 8.58
CA ARG A 438 18.33 7.99 8.50
C ARG A 438 17.52 7.58 9.73
N ALA A 439 16.42 6.86 9.50
CA ALA A 439 15.58 6.35 10.56
C ALA A 439 16.36 5.37 11.46
N PRO A 440 16.33 5.51 12.79
CA PRO A 440 16.98 4.58 13.71
C PRO A 440 16.25 3.23 13.72
N ALA A 441 16.97 2.11 13.69
CA ALA A 441 16.35 0.79 13.80
C ALA A 441 16.05 0.46 15.29
N PRO A 442 14.84 -0.02 15.64
CA PRO A 442 13.66 -0.27 14.81
C PRO A 442 12.72 0.95 14.73
N THR A 443 12.40 1.40 13.50
CA THR A 443 11.32 2.40 13.28
C THR A 443 10.05 1.69 12.81
N ARG A 444 8.87 2.15 13.26
CA ARG A 444 7.58 1.56 12.84
C ARG A 444 7.31 1.81 11.35
N LEU A 445 6.73 0.81 10.67
CA LEU A 445 6.21 0.98 9.30
C LEU A 445 5.23 2.17 9.24
N GLY A 446 5.40 3.01 8.22
CA GLY A 446 4.54 4.18 7.96
C GLY A 446 5.01 5.50 8.58
N GLN A 447 6.13 5.52 9.31
CA GLN A 447 6.75 6.75 9.84
C GLN A 447 7.99 7.21 9.06
N THR A 448 8.41 6.44 8.06
CA THR A 448 9.60 6.71 7.26
C THR A 448 9.23 6.97 5.81
N PHE A 449 10.05 7.74 5.12
CA PHE A 449 9.95 7.97 3.69
C PHE A 449 11.32 7.78 3.03
N GLU A 450 11.36 7.63 1.72
CA GLU A 450 12.62 7.58 0.98
C GLU A 450 13.11 9.00 0.70
N ALA A 451 14.43 9.22 0.63
CA ALA A 451 15.01 10.51 0.25
C ALA A 451 16.27 10.33 -0.60
N ILE A 452 16.51 11.24 -1.55
CA ILE A 452 17.73 11.25 -2.38
C ILE A 452 18.52 12.53 -2.10
N HIS A 453 19.80 12.39 -1.81
CA HIS A 453 20.69 13.53 -1.71
C HIS A 453 21.11 14.02 -3.10
N ALA A 454 21.10 15.33 -3.29
CA ALA A 454 21.34 15.95 -4.57
C ALA A 454 22.18 17.22 -4.44
N ARG A 455 23.08 17.42 -5.41
CA ARG A 455 23.94 18.60 -5.52
C ARG A 455 23.87 19.18 -6.92
N VAL A 456 23.64 20.47 -7.03
CA VAL A 456 23.61 21.20 -8.30
C VAL A 456 24.93 21.93 -8.48
N PHE A 457 25.55 21.75 -9.63
CA PHE A 457 26.80 22.41 -10.00
C PHE A 457 26.57 23.31 -11.20
N ALA A 458 27.11 24.53 -11.10
CA ALA A 458 27.33 25.38 -12.26
C ALA A 458 28.39 24.77 -13.19
N LYS A 459 28.74 25.50 -14.26
CA LYS A 459 29.70 25.07 -15.29
C LYS A 459 31.06 24.64 -14.72
N THR A 460 31.56 25.34 -13.70
CA THR A 460 32.81 25.05 -12.97
C THR A 460 32.74 25.69 -11.58
N GLY A 461 33.03 24.96 -10.51
CA GLY A 461 33.04 25.48 -9.14
C GLY A 461 32.41 24.54 -8.11
N PRO A 462 32.25 24.99 -6.85
CA PRO A 462 31.52 24.26 -5.82
C PRO A 462 30.04 24.12 -6.19
N ALA A 463 29.33 23.23 -5.48
CA ALA A 463 27.88 23.10 -5.64
C ALA A 463 27.20 24.44 -5.30
N THR A 464 26.25 24.87 -6.13
CA THR A 464 25.44 26.08 -5.91
C THR A 464 24.24 25.79 -5.03
N TRP A 465 23.84 24.53 -4.97
CA TRP A 465 22.78 24.04 -4.10
C TRP A 465 23.09 22.58 -3.70
N GLU A 466 22.75 22.24 -2.46
CA GLU A 466 22.90 20.91 -1.87
C GLU A 466 21.71 20.67 -0.94
N GLY A 467 21.13 19.46 -1.00
CA GLY A 467 20.02 19.10 -0.13
C GLY A 467 19.36 17.78 -0.50
N TRP A 468 18.35 17.42 0.30
CA TRP A 468 17.56 16.21 0.10
C TRP A 468 16.34 16.49 -0.78
N LEU A 469 16.14 15.65 -1.79
CA LEU A 469 14.93 15.60 -2.59
C LEU A 469 13.96 14.60 -1.95
N LEU A 470 12.81 15.11 -1.54
CA LEU A 470 11.72 14.32 -0.95
C LEU A 470 10.70 13.93 -2.04
N PRO A 471 10.06 12.75 -1.93
CA PRO A 471 9.07 12.29 -2.89
C PRO A 471 7.91 13.29 -3.06
N GLY A 472 7.68 13.74 -4.28
CA GLY A 472 6.59 14.64 -4.63
C GLY A 472 6.82 16.11 -4.24
N GLN A 473 7.87 16.45 -3.50
CA GLN A 473 8.15 17.82 -3.11
C GLN A 473 9.06 18.51 -4.15
N PRO A 474 8.59 19.58 -4.81
CA PRO A 474 9.42 20.34 -5.72
C PRO A 474 10.41 21.23 -4.94
N VAL A 475 11.67 21.23 -5.35
CA VAL A 475 12.71 22.11 -4.82
C VAL A 475 13.16 23.06 -5.92
N GLN A 476 13.11 24.36 -5.63
CA GLN A 476 13.68 25.38 -6.51
C GLN A 476 15.17 25.53 -6.24
N VAL A 477 15.98 25.41 -7.28
CA VAL A 477 17.43 25.48 -7.20
C VAL A 477 17.96 26.55 -8.15
N ALA A 478 18.77 27.45 -7.63
CA ALA A 478 19.48 28.43 -8.44
C ALA A 478 20.85 27.86 -8.82
N SER A 479 21.14 27.81 -10.12
CA SER A 479 22.41 27.30 -10.63
C SER A 479 23.36 28.42 -11.08
N SER A 480 22.80 29.51 -11.61
CA SER A 480 23.48 30.78 -11.87
C SER A 480 22.44 31.91 -11.90
N PRO A 481 22.83 33.19 -11.87
CA PRO A 481 21.87 34.30 -11.96
C PRO A 481 20.92 34.14 -13.15
N GLY A 482 19.60 34.08 -12.90
CA GLY A 482 18.56 33.89 -13.92
C GLY A 482 18.31 32.43 -14.36
N HIS A 483 19.07 31.47 -13.86
CA HIS A 483 18.94 30.04 -14.20
C HIS A 483 18.41 29.25 -12.99
N ASN A 484 17.10 29.35 -12.79
CA ASN A 484 16.37 28.67 -11.73
C ASN A 484 15.70 27.41 -12.28
N TYR A 485 15.98 26.28 -11.67
CA TYR A 485 15.36 25.00 -11.99
C TYR A 485 14.40 24.60 -10.88
N THR A 486 13.29 23.94 -11.24
CA THR A 486 12.48 23.22 -10.25
C THR A 486 12.73 21.73 -10.41
N ILE A 487 13.31 21.11 -9.39
CA ILE A 487 13.62 19.68 -9.39
C ILE A 487 12.62 18.97 -8.48
N GLN A 488 11.99 17.93 -9.01
CA GLN A 488 11.03 17.12 -8.27
C GLN A 488 11.32 15.65 -8.51
N TRP A 489 11.58 14.91 -7.44
CA TRP A 489 11.64 13.46 -7.49
C TRP A 489 10.28 12.90 -7.08
N GLN A 490 9.64 12.09 -7.93
CA GLN A 490 8.29 11.59 -7.64
C GLN A 490 8.02 10.26 -8.34
N PHE A 491 6.88 9.65 -8.02
CA PHE A 491 6.34 8.56 -8.83
C PHE A 491 5.97 9.08 -10.23
N ARG A 492 6.20 8.27 -11.25
CA ARG A 492 5.70 8.53 -12.60
C ARG A 492 4.18 8.52 -12.55
N HIS A 493 3.53 9.40 -13.30
CA HIS A 493 2.09 9.36 -13.44
C HIS A 493 1.70 9.00 -14.86
N ARG A 494 0.50 8.45 -15.01
CA ARG A 494 -0.14 8.16 -16.29
C ARG A 494 -1.51 8.81 -16.30
N GLU A 495 -1.78 9.58 -17.33
CA GLU A 495 -3.11 10.16 -17.54
C GLU A 495 -4.11 9.07 -17.95
N LEU A 496 -5.32 9.22 -17.45
CA LEU A 496 -6.49 8.42 -17.79
C LEU A 496 -7.34 9.19 -18.80
N PRO A 497 -7.97 8.50 -19.77
CA PRO A 497 -8.85 9.14 -20.76
C PRO A 497 -10.24 9.50 -20.19
N PHE A 498 -10.39 9.56 -18.87
CA PHE A 498 -11.63 9.86 -18.13
C PHE A 498 -11.27 10.31 -16.72
N ARG A 499 -12.23 10.95 -16.04
CA ARG A 499 -12.09 11.35 -14.63
C ARG A 499 -12.73 10.32 -13.71
N VAL A 500 -12.16 10.14 -12.54
CA VAL A 500 -12.72 9.32 -11.46
C VAL A 500 -12.75 10.13 -10.16
N ARG A 501 -13.85 10.04 -9.41
CA ARG A 501 -13.97 10.60 -8.06
C ARG A 501 -14.61 9.63 -7.09
N LEU A 502 -14.28 9.78 -5.82
CA LEU A 502 -14.85 9.01 -4.72
C LEU A 502 -16.12 9.71 -4.20
N LEU A 503 -17.26 9.04 -4.37
CA LEU A 503 -18.53 9.50 -3.81
C LEU A 503 -18.64 9.10 -2.34
N ASP A 504 -18.23 7.87 -2.02
CA ASP A 504 -18.30 7.35 -0.66
C ASP A 504 -17.29 6.23 -0.44
N PHE A 505 -16.81 6.09 0.80
CA PHE A 505 -15.96 4.98 1.23
C PHE A 505 -16.49 4.41 2.54
N GLU A 506 -16.83 3.13 2.51
CA GLU A 506 -17.39 2.41 3.64
C GLU A 506 -16.44 1.29 4.05
N VAL A 507 -16.24 1.13 5.35
CA VAL A 507 -15.50 0.01 5.95
C VAL A 507 -16.44 -0.74 6.90
N PRO A 508 -17.32 -1.61 6.38
CA PRO A 508 -18.17 -2.46 7.21
C PRO A 508 -17.31 -3.24 8.22
N ARG A 509 -17.83 -3.41 9.44
CA ARG A 509 -17.19 -4.17 10.51
C ARG A 509 -17.94 -5.46 10.78
N GLU A 510 -17.23 -6.44 11.31
CA GLU A 510 -17.86 -7.62 11.91
C GLU A 510 -18.69 -7.23 13.14
N GLU A 511 -19.75 -7.97 13.41
CA GLU A 511 -20.63 -7.69 14.55
C GLU A 511 -19.86 -7.86 15.87
N GLY A 512 -19.99 -6.88 16.78
CA GLY A 512 -19.34 -6.92 18.09
C GLY A 512 -17.84 -6.61 18.10
N GLY A 513 -17.24 -6.19 16.98
CA GLY A 513 -15.82 -5.86 16.91
C GLY A 513 -15.46 -4.72 15.96
N GLU A 514 -14.19 -4.30 16.01
CA GLU A 514 -13.61 -3.28 15.13
C GLU A 514 -12.93 -3.87 13.88
N ILE A 515 -13.06 -5.19 13.67
CA ILE A 515 -12.44 -5.89 12.53
C ILE A 515 -13.20 -5.52 11.24
N PRO A 516 -12.53 -4.96 10.21
CA PRO A 516 -13.15 -4.73 8.91
C PRO A 516 -13.57 -6.04 8.23
N SER A 517 -14.81 -6.11 7.74
CA SER A 517 -15.33 -7.24 6.96
C SER A 517 -15.30 -7.01 5.44
N ASP A 518 -15.32 -5.75 4.99
CA ASP A 518 -15.16 -5.37 3.58
C ASP A 518 -14.60 -3.94 3.48
N PHE A 519 -14.23 -3.53 2.27
CA PHE A 519 -13.81 -2.18 1.92
C PHE A 519 -14.52 -1.78 0.64
N VAL A 520 -15.47 -0.85 0.74
CA VAL A 520 -16.37 -0.50 -0.36
C VAL A 520 -16.13 0.94 -0.78
N SER A 521 -15.54 1.11 -1.95
CA SER A 521 -15.37 2.42 -2.59
C SER A 521 -16.44 2.63 -3.66
N THR A 522 -17.30 3.63 -3.49
CA THR A 522 -18.28 4.06 -4.49
C THR A 522 -17.67 5.14 -5.37
N LEU A 523 -17.44 4.81 -6.63
CA LEU A 523 -16.71 5.61 -7.61
C LEU A 523 -17.66 6.18 -8.65
N GLN A 524 -17.48 7.45 -8.99
CA GLN A 524 -18.08 8.02 -10.19
C GLN A 524 -17.00 8.22 -11.25
N PHE A 525 -17.26 7.69 -12.44
CA PHE A 525 -16.46 7.87 -13.63
C PHE A 525 -17.15 8.87 -14.55
N GLU A 526 -16.39 9.77 -15.16
CA GLU A 526 -16.86 10.76 -16.11
C GLU A 526 -16.01 10.69 -17.37
N ASP A 527 -16.63 10.39 -18.51
CA ASP A 527 -15.94 10.36 -19.79
C ASP A 527 -15.73 11.77 -20.38
N PRO A 528 -14.92 11.92 -21.44
CA PRO A 528 -14.72 13.22 -22.09
C PRO A 528 -15.98 13.82 -22.72
N GLN A 529 -17.07 13.05 -22.86
CA GLN A 529 -18.36 13.50 -23.39
C GLN A 529 -19.29 13.98 -22.27
N GLY A 530 -18.86 13.91 -21.01
CA GLY A 530 -19.62 14.30 -19.82
C GLY A 530 -20.56 13.23 -19.29
N HIS A 531 -20.53 12.00 -19.84
CA HIS A 531 -21.36 10.91 -19.34
C HIS A 531 -20.79 10.37 -18.03
N GLN A 532 -21.65 10.32 -17.00
CA GLN A 532 -21.29 9.88 -15.66
C GLN A 532 -21.82 8.49 -15.36
N VAL A 533 -20.95 7.59 -14.90
CA VAL A 533 -21.29 6.23 -14.50
C VAL A 533 -20.81 5.97 -13.09
N VAL A 534 -21.66 5.41 -12.24
CA VAL A 534 -21.29 5.02 -10.87
C VAL A 534 -20.99 3.53 -10.82
N GLY A 535 -19.86 3.17 -10.22
CA GLY A 535 -19.44 1.80 -9.96
C GLY A 535 -18.98 1.61 -8.52
N LYS A 536 -19.00 0.37 -8.03
CA LYS A 536 -18.48 0.03 -6.69
C LYS A 536 -17.28 -0.89 -6.82
N ALA A 537 -16.18 -0.52 -6.19
CA ALA A 537 -15.03 -1.39 -5.98
C ALA A 537 -15.12 -1.95 -4.56
N LYS A 538 -15.16 -3.28 -4.43
CA LYS A 538 -15.17 -3.99 -3.16
C LYS A 538 -13.98 -4.93 -3.06
N MET A 539 -13.77 -5.54 -1.88
CA MET A 539 -12.75 -6.57 -1.73
C MET A 539 -13.02 -7.70 -2.73
N ASN A 540 -11.99 -8.07 -3.51
CA ASN A 540 -12.04 -9.06 -4.61
C ASN A 540 -13.02 -8.75 -5.76
N HIS A 541 -13.70 -7.60 -5.76
CA HIS A 541 -14.64 -7.20 -6.80
C HIS A 541 -14.30 -5.79 -7.32
N PRO A 542 -13.46 -5.70 -8.37
CA PRO A 542 -13.06 -4.40 -8.90
C PRO A 542 -14.21 -3.69 -9.60
N ALA A 543 -14.25 -2.36 -9.50
CA ALA A 543 -15.03 -1.54 -10.41
C ALA A 543 -14.36 -1.51 -11.78
N THR A 544 -15.14 -1.49 -12.86
CA THR A 544 -14.58 -1.45 -14.21
C THR A 544 -15.13 -0.31 -15.03
N PHE A 545 -14.25 0.42 -15.72
CA PHE A 545 -14.64 1.51 -16.61
C PHE A 545 -13.70 1.59 -17.83
N PRO A 546 -14.19 1.87 -19.04
CA PRO A 546 -15.60 1.87 -19.45
C PRO A 546 -16.24 0.48 -19.30
N GLY A 547 -17.54 0.44 -19.02
CA GLY A 547 -18.29 -0.79 -18.86
C GLY A 547 -18.54 -1.56 -20.18
N GLY A 548 -19.18 -2.72 -20.05
CA GLY A 548 -19.57 -3.59 -21.17
C GLY A 548 -18.78 -4.89 -21.24
N TRP A 549 -19.47 -6.02 -21.34
CA TRP A 549 -18.87 -7.36 -21.30
C TRP A 549 -17.77 -7.55 -22.36
N TRP A 550 -17.98 -7.02 -23.58
CA TRP A 550 -17.03 -7.14 -24.68
C TRP A 550 -15.73 -6.38 -24.40
N ARG A 551 -15.78 -5.22 -23.71
CA ARG A 551 -14.58 -4.46 -23.34
C ARG A 551 -13.77 -5.19 -22.29
N SER A 552 -14.44 -5.80 -21.31
CA SER A 552 -13.80 -6.66 -20.30
C SER A 552 -13.12 -7.87 -20.95
N VAL A 553 -13.81 -8.54 -21.87
CA VAL A 553 -13.25 -9.70 -22.59
C VAL A 553 -12.03 -9.29 -23.43
N LEU A 554 -12.10 -8.16 -24.13
CA LEU A 554 -11.00 -7.67 -24.96
C LEU A 554 -9.89 -6.94 -24.19
N GLY A 555 -9.96 -6.85 -22.85
CA GLY A 555 -8.95 -6.14 -22.04
C GLY A 555 -8.88 -4.63 -22.31
N ARG A 556 -9.99 -4.02 -22.73
CA ARG A 556 -10.09 -2.58 -23.07
C ARG A 556 -10.68 -1.72 -21.95
N ASN A 557 -10.88 -2.29 -20.77
CA ASN A 557 -11.33 -1.57 -19.59
C ASN A 557 -10.22 -1.44 -18.54
N TYR A 558 -10.43 -0.49 -17.64
CA TYR A 558 -9.60 -0.23 -16.48
C TYR A 558 -10.31 -0.85 -15.28
N LYS A 559 -9.57 -1.61 -14.47
CA LYS A 559 -10.08 -2.27 -13.27
C LYS A 559 -9.56 -1.53 -12.04
N PHE A 560 -10.46 -1.10 -11.18
CA PHE A 560 -10.18 -0.38 -9.94
C PHE A 560 -10.45 -1.33 -8.77
N SER A 561 -9.39 -1.74 -8.07
CA SER A 561 -9.44 -2.65 -6.92
C SER A 561 -9.07 -1.90 -5.65
N GLN A 562 -9.64 -2.26 -4.52
CA GLN A 562 -9.21 -1.72 -3.24
C GLN A 562 -7.76 -2.12 -2.94
N SER A 563 -6.91 -1.15 -2.57
CA SER A 563 -5.49 -1.38 -2.26
C SER A 563 -5.10 -0.96 -0.85
N GLY A 564 -5.69 0.09 -0.30
CA GLY A 564 -5.34 0.62 1.01
C GLY A 564 -6.35 1.62 1.53
N TRP A 565 -6.26 1.96 2.81
CA TRP A 565 -7.15 2.91 3.47
C TRP A 565 -6.47 3.52 4.70
N ASN A 566 -6.99 4.64 5.18
CA ASN A 566 -6.52 5.30 6.39
C ASN A 566 -7.49 5.02 7.56
N PRO A 567 -7.07 4.28 8.61
CA PRO A 567 -7.89 4.02 9.80
C PRO A 567 -8.35 5.25 10.56
N GLN A 568 -7.59 6.33 10.48
CA GLN A 568 -7.89 7.60 11.14
C GLN A 568 -8.72 8.53 10.26
N ASP A 569 -8.81 8.27 8.95
CA ASP A 569 -9.57 9.10 7.99
C ASP A 569 -10.31 8.26 6.95
N LEU A 570 -11.61 8.02 7.20
CA LEU A 570 -12.51 7.33 6.29
C LEU A 570 -12.94 8.19 5.09
N ASN A 571 -12.45 9.43 4.96
CA ASN A 571 -12.70 10.23 3.77
C ASN A 571 -11.72 9.90 2.64
N GLU A 572 -10.77 8.99 2.82
CA GLU A 572 -9.74 8.68 1.84
C GLU A 572 -9.70 7.18 1.52
N SER A 573 -9.61 6.85 0.23
CA SER A 573 -9.46 5.47 -0.26
C SER A 573 -8.35 5.39 -1.30
N VAL A 574 -7.51 4.36 -1.16
CA VAL A 574 -6.43 4.07 -2.11
C VAL A 574 -6.83 2.88 -2.99
N LEU A 575 -6.87 3.11 -4.29
CA LEU A 575 -7.29 2.14 -5.29
C LEU A 575 -6.12 1.79 -6.20
N GLN A 576 -5.98 0.51 -6.50
CA GLN A 576 -5.11 0.01 -7.56
C GLN A 576 -5.88 0.06 -8.88
N VAL A 577 -5.24 0.55 -9.93
CA VAL A 577 -5.78 0.66 -11.29
C VAL A 577 -4.98 -0.23 -12.22
N LEU A 578 -5.64 -1.20 -12.85
CA LEU A 578 -5.04 -2.13 -13.80
C LEU A 578 -5.65 -1.95 -15.19
N PHE A 579 -4.78 -1.81 -16.19
CA PHE A 579 -5.13 -1.87 -17.61
C PHE A 579 -4.27 -2.94 -18.29
N ASP A 580 -4.90 -3.99 -18.85
CA ASP A 580 -4.19 -5.13 -19.46
C ASP A 580 -4.83 -5.54 -20.80
N PRO A 581 -4.39 -4.97 -21.94
CA PRO A 581 -4.88 -5.34 -23.26
C PRO A 581 -4.44 -6.74 -23.70
N GLY A 582 -3.45 -7.34 -23.02
CA GLY A 582 -2.98 -8.70 -23.28
C GLY A 582 -3.86 -9.78 -22.65
N TRP A 583 -4.73 -9.40 -21.71
CA TRP A 583 -5.64 -10.27 -20.98
C TRP A 583 -6.37 -11.33 -21.84
N PRO A 584 -7.10 -10.99 -22.93
CA PRO A 584 -7.81 -11.98 -23.74
C PRO A 584 -6.91 -13.11 -24.24
N LEU A 585 -5.72 -12.77 -24.74
CA LEU A 585 -4.80 -13.74 -25.32
C LEU A 585 -4.21 -14.66 -24.25
N LYS A 586 -3.94 -14.14 -23.05
CA LYS A 586 -3.49 -14.95 -21.91
C LYS A 586 -4.55 -16.00 -21.55
N TRP A 587 -5.82 -15.60 -21.44
CA TRP A 587 -6.92 -16.52 -21.11
C TRP A 587 -7.23 -17.53 -22.21
N LEU A 588 -7.33 -17.07 -23.46
CA LEU A 588 -7.53 -17.97 -24.61
C LEU A 588 -6.36 -18.93 -24.78
N GLY A 589 -5.13 -18.46 -24.57
CA GLY A 589 -3.92 -19.26 -24.59
C GLY A 589 -3.94 -20.35 -23.53
N SER A 590 -4.17 -19.98 -22.26
CA SER A 590 -4.30 -20.93 -21.14
C SER A 590 -5.42 -21.95 -21.37
N LEU A 591 -6.59 -21.51 -21.83
CA LEU A 591 -7.69 -22.42 -22.16
C LEU A 591 -7.31 -23.39 -23.28
N GLY A 592 -6.61 -22.90 -24.31
CA GLY A 592 -6.08 -23.72 -25.39
C GLY A 592 -5.07 -24.77 -24.92
N ILE A 593 -4.18 -24.41 -23.98
CA ILE A 593 -3.25 -25.36 -23.35
C ILE A 593 -4.02 -26.48 -22.64
N CYS A 594 -4.95 -26.11 -21.75
CA CYS A 594 -5.74 -27.07 -20.98
C CYS A 594 -6.57 -27.98 -21.88
N LEU A 595 -7.31 -27.42 -22.85
CA LEU A 595 -8.12 -28.20 -23.78
C LEU A 595 -7.26 -29.06 -24.70
N GLY A 596 -6.12 -28.56 -25.16
CA GLY A 596 -5.20 -29.30 -26.02
C GLY A 596 -4.63 -30.54 -25.32
N ILE A 597 -4.21 -30.39 -24.06
CA ILE A 597 -3.76 -31.49 -23.21
C ILE A 597 -4.90 -32.48 -22.98
N ALA A 598 -6.09 -32.00 -22.60
CA ALA A 598 -7.24 -32.87 -22.38
C ALA A 598 -7.59 -33.70 -23.63
N LEU A 599 -7.59 -33.08 -24.81
CA LEU A 599 -7.82 -33.79 -26.08
C LEU A 599 -6.74 -34.84 -26.37
N MET A 600 -5.47 -34.57 -26.06
CA MET A 600 -4.39 -35.54 -26.28
C MET A 600 -4.53 -36.80 -25.41
N PHE A 601 -4.96 -36.65 -24.16
CA PHE A 601 -5.03 -37.78 -23.21
C PHE A 601 -6.38 -38.50 -23.19
N TYR A 602 -7.49 -37.77 -23.35
CA TYR A 602 -8.83 -38.31 -23.15
C TYR A 602 -9.59 -38.56 -24.45
N TRP A 603 -9.19 -37.96 -25.58
CA TRP A 603 -9.83 -38.19 -26.87
C TRP A 603 -9.01 -39.15 -27.74
N LYS A 604 -9.34 -40.45 -27.71
CA LYS A 604 -8.84 -41.41 -28.71
C LYS A 604 -9.81 -41.44 -29.90
N PRO A 605 -9.40 -41.01 -31.11
CA PRO A 605 -10.23 -41.19 -32.30
C PRO A 605 -10.47 -42.69 -32.52
N ARG A 606 -11.73 -43.13 -32.59
CA ARG A 606 -12.07 -44.53 -32.91
C ARG A 606 -11.45 -44.90 -34.25
N GLY A 607 -10.49 -45.83 -34.23
CA GLY A 607 -9.92 -46.42 -35.44
C GLY A 607 -10.97 -47.25 -36.17
N ARG A 608 -11.12 -47.01 -37.47
CA ARG A 608 -11.92 -47.81 -38.40
C ARG A 608 -11.42 -49.26 -38.31
N ARG A 609 -12.25 -50.19 -37.84
CA ARG A 609 -11.99 -51.63 -37.91
C ARG A 609 -11.92 -52.00 -39.40
N GLU A 610 -10.72 -52.26 -39.92
CA GLU A 610 -10.56 -52.92 -41.21
C GLU A 610 -10.94 -54.39 -41.01
N GLY A 611 -12.10 -54.78 -41.56
CA GLY A 611 -12.49 -56.18 -41.65
C GLY A 611 -11.57 -56.89 -42.63
N HIS A 612 -10.61 -57.65 -42.10
CA HIS A 612 -9.97 -58.73 -42.85
C HIS A 612 -11.03 -59.83 -43.06
N ASN A 613 -11.44 -60.02 -44.30
CA ASN A 613 -11.99 -61.30 -44.78
C ASN A 613 -11.80 -61.38 -46.29
N THR A 614 -10.63 -61.87 -46.69
CA THR A 614 -10.46 -62.61 -47.94
C THR A 614 -9.58 -63.81 -47.63
N ALA A 615 -10.16 -64.99 -47.84
CA ALA A 615 -9.57 -66.30 -47.61
C ALA A 615 -8.24 -66.48 -48.35
N ASP A 616 -7.29 -67.15 -47.71
CA ASP A 616 -6.10 -67.70 -48.32
C ASP A 616 -6.26 -69.23 -48.42
N PRO A 617 -6.25 -69.84 -49.62
CA PRO A 617 -6.25 -71.27 -49.78
C PRO A 617 -4.81 -71.75 -50.00
N LYS A 618 -4.14 -72.16 -48.92
CA LYS A 618 -3.25 -73.33 -48.87
C LYS A 618 -2.59 -73.41 -47.51
N GLY A 619 -2.87 -74.51 -46.82
CA GLY A 619 -2.27 -74.83 -45.54
C GLY A 619 -0.76 -75.03 -45.65
N ASN A 620 -0.08 -74.60 -44.60
CA ASN A 620 0.75 -75.50 -43.83
C ASN A 620 0.81 -75.00 -42.39
N GLN A 621 0.25 -75.81 -41.49
CA GLN A 621 0.41 -75.66 -40.05
C GLN A 621 1.65 -76.44 -39.59
N LEU A 622 2.33 -75.89 -38.58
CA LEU A 622 2.84 -76.54 -37.34
C LEU A 622 4.20 -75.92 -36.92
N PRO A 623 4.56 -75.91 -35.62
CA PRO A 623 3.70 -75.65 -34.46
C PRO A 623 4.28 -74.63 -33.46
N VAL A 624 3.38 -74.25 -32.56
CA VAL A 624 3.50 -73.53 -31.29
C VAL A 624 4.71 -73.95 -30.45
N GLY A 625 5.48 -72.96 -29.98
CA GLY A 625 6.43 -73.12 -28.89
C GLY A 625 5.71 -73.14 -27.53
N VAL A 626 5.98 -74.17 -26.73
CA VAL A 626 5.66 -74.21 -25.30
C VAL A 626 6.96 -74.14 -24.52
N ALA A 627 7.18 -73.02 -23.82
CA ALA A 627 8.02 -72.98 -22.63
C ALA A 627 7.63 -71.75 -21.79
N LYS A 628 6.78 -71.98 -20.80
CA LYS A 628 6.58 -71.12 -19.63
C LYS A 628 7.83 -71.24 -18.74
N ALA A 629 8.38 -70.13 -18.31
CA ALA A 629 9.22 -70.06 -17.12
C ALA A 629 8.92 -68.76 -16.36
N SER A 630 8.18 -68.86 -15.26
CA SER A 630 8.20 -67.88 -14.18
C SER A 630 8.36 -68.65 -12.88
N ASN A 631 9.55 -68.52 -12.33
CA ASN A 631 10.02 -69.12 -11.09
C ASN A 631 9.51 -68.28 -9.90
N CYS A 632 9.00 -68.95 -8.87
CA CYS A 632 8.75 -68.35 -7.56
C CYS A 632 8.99 -69.41 -6.48
N GLY A 633 9.93 -69.14 -5.58
CA GLY A 633 9.86 -69.60 -4.20
C GLY A 633 11.02 -70.42 -3.66
N GLY A 634 11.83 -69.78 -2.81
CA GLY A 634 12.01 -70.29 -1.45
C GLY A 634 13.42 -70.70 -1.01
N LYS A 635 13.90 -70.00 0.03
CA LYS A 635 14.78 -70.45 1.14
C LYS A 635 16.19 -70.89 0.70
N THR A 636 17.29 -70.32 1.18
CA THR A 636 17.69 -69.88 2.53
C THR A 636 18.85 -68.90 2.37
#